data_AF-K0B5Y0-F1
#
_entry.id   AF-K0B5Y0-F1
#
_cell.length_a   1.000
_cell.length_b   1.000
_cell.length_c   1.000
_cell.angle_alpha   90.00
_cell.angle_beta   90.00
_cell.angle_gamma   90.00
#
_symmetry.space_group_name_H-M   'P 1'
#
loop_
_entity.id
_entity.type
_entity.pdbx_description
1 polymer ?
#
loop_
_entity_poly.entity_id
_entity_poly.type
_entity_poly.pdbx_seq_one_letter_code
_entity_poly.pdbx_strand_id
1 'polypeptide(L)'
;MTLSIFGQVIAVRKFANGDIEFDFYHDDVVTEYRYSSDPGRLGNFPKELAETIVSTLSTDICIEIFFEDETPIYVELEECEDDEEFDEDSVLEES
;
A
#
# COMPACT_ATOMS: atom_id res chain seq x y z
N MET A 1 -13.08 9.29 15.02
CA MET A 1 -13.52 8.59 13.80
C MET A 1 -12.29 7.91 13.27
N THR A 2 -12.31 6.60 13.10
CA THR A 2 -11.23 5.88 12.40
C THR A 2 -11.45 6.10 10.91
N LEU A 3 -10.46 6.67 10.23
CA LEU A 3 -10.45 6.80 8.78
C LEU A 3 -9.57 5.67 8.24
N SER A 4 -9.95 5.05 7.13
CA SER A 4 -9.10 4.11 6.42
C SER A 4 -8.98 4.48 4.95
N ILE A 5 -7.84 4.16 4.35
CA ILE A 5 -7.61 4.32 2.91
C ILE A 5 -7.10 2.99 2.36
N PHE A 6 -7.70 2.55 1.26
CA PHE A 6 -7.32 1.33 0.55
C PHE A 6 -6.57 1.68 -0.74
N GLY A 7 -5.45 1.03 -1.00
CA GLY A 7 -4.68 1.33 -2.22
C GLY A 7 -3.50 0.39 -2.42
N GLN A 8 -2.74 0.65 -3.48
CA GLN A 8 -1.64 -0.22 -3.90
C GLN A 8 -0.29 0.36 -3.49
N VAL A 9 0.59 -0.50 -2.96
CA VAL A 9 1.99 -0.15 -2.76
C VAL A 9 2.73 -0.35 -4.07
N ILE A 10 3.08 0.74 -4.75
CA ILE A 10 3.68 0.70 -6.09
C ILE A 10 5.22 0.72 -6.06
N ALA A 11 5.82 1.17 -4.96
CA ALA A 11 7.27 1.15 -4.78
C ALA A 11 7.63 1.08 -3.30
N VAL A 12 8.70 0.33 -3.00
CA VAL A 12 9.27 0.22 -1.64
C VAL A 12 10.78 0.40 -1.72
N ARG A 13 11.31 1.28 -0.88
CA ARG A 13 12.73 1.63 -0.80
C ARG A 13 13.22 1.40 0.62
N LYS A 14 14.10 0.41 0.80
CA LYS A 14 14.77 0.13 2.07
C LYS A 14 16.21 0.63 2.02
N PHE A 15 16.55 1.51 2.94
CA PHE A 15 17.89 2.09 3.02
C PHE A 15 18.74 1.36 4.07
N ALA A 16 20.06 1.34 3.87
CA ALA A 16 21.00 0.66 4.77
C ALA A 16 21.06 1.28 6.18
N ASN A 17 20.63 2.53 6.32
CA ASN A 17 20.49 3.23 7.61
C ASN A 17 19.20 2.84 8.38
N GLY A 18 18.36 1.96 7.82
CA GLY A 18 17.10 1.54 8.42
C GLY A 18 15.90 2.41 8.06
N ASP A 19 16.07 3.44 7.23
CA ASP A 19 14.95 4.20 6.70
C ASP A 19 14.14 3.34 5.72
N ILE A 20 12.84 3.57 5.69
CA ILE A 20 11.91 2.92 4.78
C ILE A 20 11.06 4.00 4.13
N GLU A 21 10.98 4.00 2.81
CA GLU A 21 10.06 4.83 2.05
C GLU A 21 9.21 3.94 1.15
N PHE A 22 7.95 4.29 0.98
CA PHE A 22 7.09 3.63 0.01
C PHE A 22 6.12 4.62 -0.64
N ASP A 23 5.80 4.34 -1.90
CA ASP A 23 4.83 5.10 -2.67
C ASP A 23 3.51 4.32 -2.63
N PHE A 24 2.45 5.00 -2.22
CA PHE A 24 1.11 4.45 -2.06
C PHE A 24 0.14 5.12 -3.02
N TYR A 25 -0.47 4.33 -3.90
CA TYR A 25 -1.42 4.78 -4.91
C TYR A 25 -2.86 4.55 -4.45
N HIS A 26 -3.66 5.61 -4.39
CA HIS A 26 -5.07 5.59 -3.99
C HIS A 26 -5.81 6.79 -4.61
N ASP A 27 -7.04 6.59 -5.10
CA ASP A 27 -7.90 7.65 -5.67
C ASP A 27 -7.17 8.56 -6.69
N ASP A 28 -6.45 7.96 -7.65
CA ASP A 28 -5.63 8.65 -8.66
C ASP A 28 -4.50 9.55 -8.11
N VAL A 29 -4.14 9.37 -6.83
CA VAL A 29 -3.09 10.13 -6.14
C VAL A 29 -2.01 9.18 -5.62
N VAL A 30 -0.74 9.58 -5.80
CA VAL A 30 0.41 8.92 -5.18
C VAL A 30 0.82 9.68 -3.91
N THR A 31 0.77 9.00 -2.77
CA THR A 31 1.20 9.51 -1.47
C THR A 31 2.51 8.83 -1.06
N GLU A 32 3.50 9.63 -0.67
CA GLU A 32 4.77 9.11 -0.15
C GLU A 32 4.71 8.97 1.38
N TYR A 33 4.96 7.75 1.86
CA TYR A 33 5.10 7.45 3.28
C TYR A 33 6.54 7.10 3.61
N ARG A 34 7.00 7.58 4.76
CA ARG A 34 8.37 7.40 5.24
C ARG A 34 8.42 7.09 6.72
N TYR A 35 9.13 6.01 7.02
CA TYR A 35 9.75 5.79 8.31
C TYR A 35 11.22 6.22 8.26
N SER A 36 11.65 6.98 9.27
CA SER A 36 13.04 7.38 9.47
C SER A 36 13.57 6.85 10.79
N SER A 37 14.75 6.25 10.78
CA SER A 37 15.47 5.86 11.99
C SER A 37 16.22 7.05 12.62
N ASP A 38 16.42 8.13 11.85
CA ASP A 38 17.04 9.37 12.29
C ASP A 38 16.00 10.28 12.98
N PRO A 39 16.17 10.63 14.28
CA PRO A 39 15.27 11.52 15.00
C PRO A 39 15.28 12.97 14.49
N GLY A 40 16.28 13.35 13.68
CA GLY A 40 16.38 14.65 13.02
C GLY A 40 15.63 14.73 11.69
N ARG A 41 15.12 13.61 11.15
CA ARG A 41 14.32 13.56 9.92
C ARG A 41 12.87 13.22 10.26
N LEU A 42 11.94 14.02 9.76
CA LEU A 42 10.50 13.78 9.96
C LEU A 42 10.08 12.52 9.19
N GLY A 43 9.66 11.48 9.92
CA GLY A 43 8.88 10.37 9.40
C GLY A 43 7.39 10.61 9.63
N ASN A 44 6.54 10.17 8.71
CA ASN A 44 5.07 10.24 8.80
C ASN A 44 4.44 8.85 8.90
N PHE A 45 5.25 7.80 9.00
CA PHE A 45 4.78 6.43 9.08
C PHE A 45 5.49 5.66 10.20
N PRO A 46 4.77 4.89 11.03
CA PRO A 46 5.37 4.13 12.12
C PRO A 46 6.22 2.98 11.60
N LYS A 47 7.32 2.70 12.32
CA LYS A 47 8.30 1.67 11.98
C LYS A 47 7.67 0.30 11.73
N GLU A 48 6.86 -0.17 12.68
CA GLU A 48 6.35 -1.55 12.67
C GLU A 48 5.42 -1.81 11.47
N LEU A 49 4.63 -0.80 11.07
CA LEU A 49 3.77 -0.88 9.89
C LEU A 49 4.60 -0.81 8.61
N ALA A 50 5.62 0.07 8.57
CA ALA A 50 6.54 0.14 7.43
C ALA A 50 7.29 -1.20 7.22
N GLU A 51 7.76 -1.82 8.31
CA GLU A 51 8.45 -3.11 8.26
C GLU A 51 7.52 -4.24 7.82
N THR A 52 6.23 -4.20 8.20
CA THR A 52 5.22 -5.14 7.72
C THR A 52 5.08 -5.05 6.19
N ILE A 53 4.89 -3.84 5.65
CA ILE A 53 4.75 -3.60 4.20
C ILE A 53 6.02 -4.06 3.45
N VAL A 54 7.20 -3.71 3.96
CA VAL A 54 8.50 -4.10 3.38
C VAL A 54 8.75 -5.60 3.52
N SER A 55 8.13 -6.31 4.45
CA SER A 55 8.32 -7.76 4.58
C SER A 55 7.50 -8.55 3.58
N THR A 56 6.41 -7.95 3.09
CA THR A 56 5.48 -8.62 2.18
C THR A 56 5.98 -8.60 0.72
N LEU A 57 6.79 -7.60 0.29
CA LEU A 57 7.57 -7.46 -0.98
C LEU A 57 6.96 -7.87 -2.34
N SER A 58 5.79 -8.48 -2.41
CA SER A 58 5.13 -8.77 -3.67
C SER A 58 4.67 -7.45 -4.30
N THR A 59 4.89 -7.31 -5.59
CA THR A 59 4.57 -6.11 -6.38
C THR A 59 3.06 -5.90 -6.58
N ASP A 60 2.25 -6.78 -6.02
CA ASP A 60 0.83 -6.97 -6.30
C ASP A 60 0.03 -7.05 -4.99
N ILE A 61 0.38 -6.21 -4.01
CA ILE A 61 -0.29 -6.18 -2.71
C ILE A 61 -1.00 -4.86 -2.55
N CYS A 62 -2.29 -4.95 -2.24
CA CYS A 62 -3.11 -3.83 -1.84
C CYS A 62 -3.13 -3.78 -0.32
N ILE A 63 -3.15 -2.59 0.26
CA ILE A 63 -3.17 -2.42 1.70
C ILE A 63 -4.27 -1.45 2.09
N GLU A 64 -4.91 -1.74 3.22
CA GLU A 64 -5.78 -0.77 3.89
C GLU A 64 -5.04 -0.19 5.09
N ILE A 65 -4.82 1.13 5.07
CA ILE A 65 -4.15 1.86 6.15
C ILE A 65 -5.22 2.53 7.00
N PHE A 66 -5.23 2.24 8.30
CA PHE A 66 -6.15 2.82 9.28
C PHE A 66 -5.48 3.95 10.06
N PHE A 67 -6.20 5.04 10.24
CA PHE A 67 -5.72 6.27 10.88
C PHE A 67 -6.53 6.61 12.13
N GLU A 68 -5.82 7.10 13.14
CA GLU A 68 -6.35 7.85 14.27
C GLU A 68 -5.76 9.26 14.23
N ASP A 69 -6.60 10.29 14.09
CA ASP A 69 -6.19 11.70 14.03
C ASP A 69 -4.97 11.93 13.09
N GLU A 70 -5.07 11.44 11.85
CA GLU A 70 -4.03 11.53 10.78
C GLU A 70 -2.80 10.63 10.97
N THR A 71 -2.71 9.89 12.07
CA THR A 71 -1.60 8.97 12.35
C THR A 71 -1.96 7.54 11.93
N PRO A 72 -1.13 6.86 11.11
CA PRO A 72 -1.34 5.45 10.80
C PRO A 72 -1.18 4.60 12.05
N ILE A 73 -2.20 3.81 12.40
CA ILE A 73 -2.21 2.94 13.59
C ILE A 73 -2.23 1.46 13.26
N TYR A 74 -2.73 1.09 12.08
CA TYR A 74 -2.92 -0.30 11.69
C TYR A 74 -2.91 -0.43 10.16
N VAL A 75 -2.43 -1.57 9.66
CA VAL A 75 -2.39 -1.90 8.24
C VAL A 75 -2.92 -3.32 8.06
N GLU A 76 -3.88 -3.48 7.15
CA GLU A 76 -4.31 -4.78 6.64
C GLU A 76 -3.71 -5.02 5.27
N LEU A 77 -3.20 -6.24 5.04
CA LEU A 77 -2.68 -6.69 3.76
C LEU A 77 -3.83 -7.39 3.03
N GLU A 78 -4.18 -6.92 1.86
CA GLU A 78 -5.15 -7.55 0.98
C GLU A 78 -4.50 -7.94 -0.35
N GLU A 79 -4.99 -9.02 -0.95
CA GLU A 79 -4.68 -9.30 -2.35
C GLU A 79 -5.38 -8.21 -3.17
N CYS A 80 -4.65 -7.53 -4.07
CA CYS A 80 -5.33 -6.66 -5.02
C CYS A 80 -6.34 -7.53 -5.77
N GLU A 81 -7.58 -7.04 -5.95
CA GLU A 81 -8.51 -7.72 -6.84
C GLU A 81 -7.83 -7.76 -8.22
N ASP A 82 -7.39 -8.96 -8.62
CA ASP A 82 -6.98 -9.23 -9.99
C ASP A 82 -8.23 -8.95 -10.81
N ASP A 83 -8.24 -7.84 -11.55
CA ASP A 83 -9.28 -7.49 -12.51
C ASP A 83 -9.15 -8.46 -13.71
N GLU A 84 -9.20 -9.76 -13.45
CA GLU A 84 -9.44 -10.80 -14.42
C GLU A 84 -10.94 -10.80 -14.75
N GLU A 85 -11.47 -9.67 -15.22
CA GLU A 85 -12.62 -9.68 -16.12
C GLU A 85 -12.14 -10.27 -17.47
N PHE A 86 -11.85 -11.57 -17.49
CA PHE A 86 -11.75 -12.30 -18.73
C PHE A 86 -13.15 -12.31 -19.35
N ASP A 87 -13.38 -11.39 -20.27
CA ASP A 87 -14.36 -11.45 -21.36
C ASP A 87 -14.47 -12.91 -21.87
N GLU A 88 -15.47 -13.67 -21.42
CA GLU A 88 -15.86 -14.92 -22.07
C GLU A 88 -16.64 -14.58 -23.35
N ASP A 89 -15.85 -14.20 -24.36
CA ASP A 89 -16.02 -14.37 -25.80
C ASP A 89 -17.47 -14.51 -26.33
N SER A 90 -17.92 -13.41 -26.94
CA SER A 90 -18.99 -13.39 -27.93
C SER A 90 -18.61 -14.19 -29.18
N VAL A 91 -19.22 -15.35 -29.44
CA VAL A 91 -19.45 -15.85 -30.82
C VAL A 91 -20.59 -16.88 -30.97
N LEU A 92 -21.64 -16.43 -31.68
CA LEU A 92 -22.38 -17.08 -32.79
C LEU A 92 -23.47 -18.13 -32.51
N GLU A 93 -24.72 -17.66 -32.63
CA GLU A 93 -25.80 -18.12 -33.53
C GLU A 93 -25.95 -19.62 -33.92
N GLU A 94 -27.21 -20.06 -33.84
CA GLU A 94 -27.87 -21.17 -34.57
C GLU A 94 -28.02 -22.55 -33.89
N SER A 95 -29.20 -22.80 -33.29
CA SER A 95 -30.12 -23.90 -33.65
C SER A 95 -31.49 -23.78 -32.97
#